data_AF-A0A850NRZ0-F1
#
_entry.id   AF-A0A850NRZ0-F1
#
_cell.length_a   1.000
_cell.length_b   1.000
_cell.length_c   1.000
_cell.angle_alpha   90.00
_cell.angle_beta   90.00
_cell.angle_gamma   90.00
#
_symmetry.space_group_name_H-M   'P 1'
#
loop_
_entity.id
_entity.type
_entity.pdbx_description
1 polymer ?
#
loop_
_entity_poly.entity_id
_entity_poly.type
_entity_poly.pdbx_seq_one_letter_code
_entity_poly.pdbx_strand_id
1 'polypeptide(L)'
;DALRAAGRAVLVLRPSSEGGVCVVSDGPADSHPNLAWRLPDETDALCDLLREAGVTAFEWHHMLGHEPPMRELPARLGVPFTITVHDYAAFCPRVTLVSYGRRYCGEPDLAACEVCVATLGRRTDEAIGVAPLRARSAREFAAAARVVVPSQDVGRRIERHFPHVRLSVEPWEEDHPELDLAAYARRFGAAVERVGAV
;
A
#
# COMPACT_ATOMS: atom_id res chain seq x y z
N ASP A 1 16.48 5.66 -0.73
CA ASP A 1 15.20 6.29 -1.11
C ASP A 1 15.51 7.50 -2.00
N ALA A 2 14.95 7.52 -3.21
CA ALA A 2 15.23 8.52 -4.25
C ALA A 2 14.92 9.95 -3.79
N LEU A 3 13.91 10.13 -2.93
CA LEU A 3 13.54 11.44 -2.38
C LEU A 3 14.60 11.99 -1.42
N ARG A 4 15.10 11.15 -0.52
CA ARG A 4 16.20 11.53 0.39
C ARG A 4 17.49 11.78 -0.38
N ALA A 5 17.77 10.99 -1.42
CA ALA A 5 18.91 11.22 -2.31
C ALA A 5 18.81 12.56 -3.06
N ALA A 6 17.59 13.04 -3.33
CA ALA A 6 17.31 14.36 -3.88
C ALA A 6 17.24 15.48 -2.81
N GLY A 7 17.66 15.22 -1.57
CA GLY A 7 17.67 16.20 -0.48
C GLY A 7 16.29 16.55 0.08
N ARG A 8 15.25 15.75 -0.20
CA ARG A 8 13.90 15.95 0.33
C ARG A 8 13.72 15.18 1.63
N ALA A 9 13.12 15.83 2.63
CA ALA A 9 12.68 15.17 3.86
C ALA A 9 11.45 14.29 3.57
N VAL A 10 11.35 13.15 4.26
CA VAL A 10 10.23 12.21 4.14
C VAL A 10 9.69 11.94 5.54
N LEU A 11 8.42 12.29 5.75
CA LEU A 11 7.68 11.89 6.94
C LEU A 11 6.92 10.60 6.65
N VAL A 12 6.98 9.66 7.59
CA VAL A 12 6.24 8.40 7.53
C VAL A 12 5.18 8.39 8.61
N LEU A 13 3.94 8.22 8.20
CA LEU A 13 2.78 8.09 9.08
C LEU A 13 2.45 6.60 9.23
N ARG A 14 2.34 6.11 10.47
CA ARG A 14 2.03 4.70 10.76
C ARG A 14 0.91 4.57 11.78
N PRO A 15 0.12 3.50 11.75
CA PRO A 15 -0.75 3.19 12.86
C PRO A 15 0.08 2.67 14.03
N SER A 16 -0.33 2.97 15.26
CA SER A 16 0.21 2.32 16.45
C SER A 16 -0.25 0.86 16.52
N SER A 17 0.45 0.04 17.32
CA SER A 17 0.02 -1.33 17.59
C SER A 17 -1.29 -1.43 18.39
N GLU A 18 -1.69 -0.36 19.09
CA GLU A 18 -2.90 -0.30 19.89
C GLU A 18 -4.13 0.21 19.09
N GLY A 19 -3.93 0.64 17.84
CA GLY A 19 -4.97 1.28 17.02
C GLY A 19 -5.27 2.71 17.48
N GLY A 20 -6.09 3.44 16.72
CA GLY A 20 -6.53 4.79 17.09
C GLY A 20 -5.47 5.88 17.12
N VAL A 21 -4.18 5.56 16.94
CA VAL A 21 -3.07 6.53 17.02
C VAL A 21 -2.25 6.49 15.74
N CYS A 22 -2.01 7.65 15.15
CA CYS A 22 -1.08 7.86 14.06
C CYS A 22 0.27 8.36 14.62
N VAL A 23 1.33 7.60 14.37
CA VAL A 23 2.72 7.95 14.73
C VAL A 23 3.42 8.53 13.50
N VAL A 24 4.15 9.63 13.67
CA VAL A 24 4.94 10.30 12.62
C VAL A 24 6.42 10.12 12.91
N SER A 25 7.19 9.69 11.92
CA SER A 25 8.66 9.65 12.00
C SER A 25 9.32 10.12 10.70
N ASP A 26 10.64 10.34 10.71
CA ASP A 26 11.41 10.79 9.54
C ASP A 26 12.08 9.64 8.77
N GLY A 27 11.68 8.39 9.04
CA GLY A 27 12.38 7.18 8.63
C GLY A 27 11.58 5.90 8.90
N PRO A 28 12.03 4.74 8.38
CA PRO A 28 11.43 3.43 8.70
C PRO A 28 11.47 3.09 10.20
N ALA A 29 12.46 3.64 10.93
CA ALA A 29 12.53 3.54 12.37
C ALA A 29 11.57 4.53 13.05
N ASP A 30 11.08 4.14 14.24
CA ASP A 30 10.38 5.04 15.14
C ASP A 30 11.39 5.95 15.86
N SER A 31 11.90 6.92 15.11
CA SER A 31 12.88 7.90 15.56
C SER A 31 12.27 8.99 16.45
N HIS A 32 10.94 9.10 16.47
CA HIS A 32 10.21 10.19 17.12
C HIS A 32 8.94 9.67 17.83
N PRO A 33 9.06 8.81 18.86
CA PRO A 33 7.92 8.14 19.49
C PRO A 33 6.89 9.10 20.12
N ASN A 34 7.29 10.36 20.37
CA ASN A 34 6.41 11.39 20.93
C ASN A 34 5.58 12.13 19.88
N LEU A 35 5.82 11.92 18.58
CA LEU A 35 5.01 12.50 17.50
C LEU A 35 3.85 11.54 17.21
N ALA A 36 2.81 11.60 18.04
CA ALA A 36 1.65 10.73 17.98
C ALA A 36 0.34 11.52 18.12
N TRP A 37 -0.65 11.18 17.30
CA TRP A 37 -1.98 11.82 17.26
C TRP A 37 -3.07 10.76 17.36
N ARG A 38 -4.02 10.92 18.28
CA ARG A 38 -5.23 10.09 18.36
C ARG A 38 -6.18 10.49 17.25
N LEU A 39 -6.54 9.56 16.38
CA LEU A 39 -7.52 9.77 15.33
C LEU A 39 -8.85 9.11 15.73
N PRO A 40 -10.00 9.76 15.50
CA PRO A 40 -10.18 10.98 14.71
C PRO A 40 -9.96 12.32 15.44
N ASP A 41 -9.84 12.32 16.77
CA ASP A 41 -9.93 13.52 17.60
C ASP A 41 -8.86 14.60 17.29
N GLU A 42 -7.65 14.18 16.93
CA GLU A 42 -6.49 15.04 16.71
C GLU A 42 -6.14 15.17 15.22
N THR A 43 -7.07 14.86 14.31
CA THR A 43 -6.85 14.95 12.85
C THR A 43 -6.46 16.37 12.40
N ASP A 44 -7.06 17.40 13.01
CA ASP A 44 -6.80 18.80 12.68
C ASP A 44 -5.37 19.19 13.06
N ALA A 45 -4.94 18.83 14.27
CA ALA A 45 -3.57 19.06 14.75
C ALA A 45 -2.52 18.33 13.90
N LEU A 46 -2.83 17.10 13.45
CA LEU A 46 -1.98 16.38 12.51
C LEU A 46 -1.89 17.12 11.16
N CYS A 47 -3.00 17.65 10.65
CA CYS A 47 -2.98 18.44 9.42
C CYS A 47 -2.13 19.70 9.54
N ASP A 48 -2.21 20.40 10.68
CA ASP A 48 -1.42 21.61 10.93
C ASP A 48 0.07 21.31 10.93
N LEU A 49 0.50 20.25 11.63
CA LEU A 49 1.89 19.78 11.59
C LEU A 49 2.36 19.52 10.15
N LEU A 50 1.58 18.76 9.37
CA LEU A 50 1.97 18.39 8.00
C LEU A 50 2.05 19.62 7.07
N ARG A 51 1.20 20.63 7.29
CA ARG A 51 1.28 21.92 6.57
C ARG A 51 2.53 22.70 6.97
N GLU A 52 2.81 22.82 8.26
CA GLU A 52 4.01 23.51 8.76
C GLU A 52 5.31 22.83 8.32
N ALA A 53 5.30 21.50 8.24
CA ALA A 53 6.40 20.70 7.69
C ALA A 53 6.58 20.85 6.17
N GLY A 54 5.68 21.55 5.48
CA GLY A 54 5.76 21.77 4.04
C GLY A 54 5.50 20.51 3.21
N VAL A 55 4.64 19.60 3.69
CA VAL A 55 4.25 18.41 2.92
C VAL A 55 3.56 18.84 1.63
N THR A 56 4.08 18.38 0.50
CA THR A 56 3.63 18.77 -0.85
C THR A 56 2.99 17.64 -1.63
N ALA A 57 3.10 16.40 -1.16
CA ALA A 57 2.48 15.21 -1.75
C ALA A 57 2.45 14.07 -0.73
N PHE A 58 1.54 13.10 -0.94
CA PHE A 58 1.49 11.84 -0.20
C PHE A 58 1.82 10.64 -1.08
N GLU A 59 2.35 9.59 -0.45
CA GLU A 59 2.48 8.26 -1.06
C GLU A 59 1.77 7.24 -0.16
N TRP A 60 0.77 6.55 -0.71
CA TRP A 60 -0.02 5.54 -0.02
C TRP A 60 0.46 4.15 -0.41
N HIS A 61 0.90 3.37 0.58
CA HIS A 61 1.36 1.99 0.36
C HIS A 61 0.28 0.97 0.76
N HIS A 62 -0.43 1.22 1.85
CA HIS A 62 -1.65 0.53 2.25
C HIS A 62 -2.39 1.40 3.27
N MET A 63 -3.63 1.02 3.56
CA MET A 63 -4.45 1.67 4.58
C MET A 63 -4.87 0.73 5.72
N LEU A 64 -4.26 -0.46 5.77
CA LEU A 64 -4.47 -1.42 6.86
C LEU A 64 -3.94 -0.85 8.18
N GLY A 65 -4.70 -1.02 9.25
CA GLY A 65 -4.41 -0.49 10.59
C GLY A 65 -4.63 1.02 10.75
N HIS A 66 -4.75 1.78 9.66
CA HIS A 66 -4.97 3.22 9.74
C HIS A 66 -6.44 3.58 9.99
N GLU A 67 -6.65 4.56 10.86
CA GLU A 67 -7.97 5.14 11.10
C GLU A 67 -8.53 5.84 9.84
N PRO A 68 -9.87 5.90 9.67
CA PRO A 68 -10.51 6.47 8.50
C PRO A 68 -10.00 7.86 8.08
N PRO A 69 -9.73 8.83 9.00
CA PRO A 69 -9.24 10.16 8.63
C PRO A 69 -7.92 10.18 7.85
N MET A 70 -7.12 9.11 7.91
CA MET A 70 -5.87 9.00 7.13
C MET A 70 -6.12 9.18 5.61
N ARG A 71 -7.28 8.70 5.12
CA ARG A 71 -7.66 8.83 3.69
C ARG A 71 -8.00 10.25 3.28
N GLU A 72 -8.37 11.09 4.23
CA GLU A 72 -8.85 12.44 3.98
C GLU A 72 -7.70 13.46 3.99
N LEU A 73 -6.54 13.09 4.56
CA LEU A 73 -5.41 14.00 4.73
C LEU A 73 -4.97 14.68 3.41
N PRO A 74 -4.78 13.98 2.27
CA PRO A 74 -4.37 14.66 1.04
C PRO A 74 -5.38 15.72 0.58
N ALA A 75 -6.68 15.41 0.67
CA ALA A 75 -7.74 16.34 0.31
C ALA A 75 -7.78 17.55 1.28
N ARG A 76 -7.63 17.30 2.59
CA ARG A 76 -7.58 18.34 3.63
C ARG A 76 -6.37 19.27 3.53
N LEU A 77 -5.26 18.77 2.99
CA LEU A 77 -4.06 19.55 2.74
C LEU A 77 -4.04 20.18 1.33
N GLY A 78 -4.95 19.76 0.43
CA GLY A 78 -4.99 20.23 -0.95
C GLY A 78 -3.77 19.77 -1.77
N VAL A 79 -3.20 18.62 -1.44
CA VAL A 79 -1.99 18.09 -2.09
C VAL A 79 -2.28 16.78 -2.82
N PRO A 80 -1.56 16.50 -3.93
CA PRO A 80 -1.71 15.24 -4.65
C PRO A 80 -1.22 14.05 -3.84
N PHE A 81 -1.70 12.87 -4.19
CA PHE A 81 -1.21 11.61 -3.64
C PHE A 81 -1.03 10.56 -4.72
N THR A 82 -0.03 9.70 -4.51
CA THR A 82 0.23 8.51 -5.32
C THR A 82 -0.20 7.27 -4.54
N ILE A 83 -0.89 6.34 -5.18
CA ILE A 83 -1.15 5.01 -4.62
C ILE A 83 -0.14 4.04 -5.21
N THR A 84 0.61 3.38 -4.34
CA THR A 84 1.50 2.28 -4.71
C THR A 84 0.87 0.98 -4.26
N VAL A 85 0.54 0.10 -5.20
CA VAL A 85 -0.17 -1.15 -4.93
C VAL A 85 0.81 -2.23 -4.50
N HIS A 86 0.77 -2.61 -3.22
CA HIS A 86 1.56 -3.71 -2.65
C HIS A 86 0.75 -4.99 -2.42
N ASP A 87 -0.57 -4.86 -2.31
CA ASP A 87 -1.47 -5.95 -1.97
C ASP A 87 -2.84 -5.80 -2.67
N TYR A 88 -3.77 -6.72 -2.37
CA TYR A 88 -5.11 -6.75 -2.96
C TYR A 88 -6.22 -6.29 -2.00
N ALA A 89 -5.87 -5.57 -0.92
CA ALA A 89 -6.84 -5.08 0.06
C ALA A 89 -7.84 -4.09 -0.55
N ALA A 90 -7.51 -3.45 -1.67
CA ALA A 90 -8.39 -2.53 -2.39
C ALA A 90 -9.66 -3.19 -2.97
N PHE A 91 -9.68 -4.51 -3.18
CA PHE A 91 -10.86 -5.20 -3.73
C PHE A 91 -11.17 -6.55 -3.09
N CYS A 92 -10.29 -7.05 -2.24
CA CYS A 92 -10.43 -8.31 -1.54
C CYS A 92 -10.19 -8.14 -0.04
N PRO A 93 -11.24 -8.23 0.82
CA PRO A 93 -11.08 -8.17 2.28
C PRO A 93 -10.22 -9.31 2.85
N ARG A 94 -9.91 -10.35 2.06
CA ARG A 94 -8.97 -11.42 2.43
C ARG A 94 -7.51 -11.06 2.13
N VAL A 95 -7.26 -10.08 1.28
CA VAL A 95 -5.94 -9.65 0.75
C VAL A 95 -5.19 -10.70 -0.09
N THR A 96 -5.48 -12.00 0.08
CA THR A 96 -4.65 -13.08 -0.48
C THR A 96 -5.04 -13.57 -1.86
N LEU A 97 -6.27 -13.31 -2.33
CA LEU A 97 -6.84 -13.94 -3.53
C LEU A 97 -6.80 -15.49 -3.51
N VAL A 98 -6.80 -16.08 -2.32
CA VAL A 98 -6.76 -17.54 -2.15
C VAL A 98 -8.15 -18.07 -1.77
N SER A 99 -8.62 -19.05 -2.53
CA SER A 99 -9.87 -19.76 -2.27
C SER A 99 -9.75 -20.77 -1.11
N TYR A 100 -10.86 -21.37 -0.72
CA TYR A 100 -10.87 -22.47 0.26
C TYR A 100 -9.95 -23.64 -0.15
N GLY A 101 -9.83 -23.91 -1.46
CA GLY A 101 -8.93 -24.94 -1.99
C GLY A 101 -7.44 -24.60 -1.95
N ARG A 102 -7.04 -23.52 -1.25
CA ARG A 102 -5.64 -23.05 -1.11
C ARG A 102 -4.95 -22.76 -2.44
N ARG A 103 -5.73 -22.41 -3.46
CA ARG A 103 -5.26 -21.97 -4.78
C ARG A 103 -5.79 -20.57 -5.06
N TYR A 104 -5.14 -19.88 -5.98
CA TYR A 104 -5.64 -18.64 -6.55
C TYR A 104 -7.12 -18.79 -6.94
N CYS A 105 -7.97 -17.88 -6.46
CA CYS A 105 -9.42 -18.00 -6.57
C CYS A 105 -9.98 -17.68 -7.95
N GLY A 106 -9.16 -17.18 -8.88
CA GLY A 106 -9.61 -16.76 -10.21
C GLY A 106 -10.26 -15.37 -10.25
N GLU A 107 -10.37 -14.69 -9.11
CA GLU A 107 -11.07 -13.40 -8.96
C GLU A 107 -12.49 -13.47 -9.51
N PRO A 108 -13.38 -14.27 -8.87
CA PRO A 108 -14.72 -14.49 -9.36
C PRO A 108 -15.58 -13.23 -9.22
N ASP A 109 -16.84 -13.32 -9.63
CA ASP A 109 -17.79 -12.22 -9.50
C ASP A 109 -18.01 -11.77 -8.05
N LEU A 110 -18.69 -10.63 -7.91
CA LEU A 110 -18.96 -10.02 -6.63
C LEU A 110 -19.72 -10.95 -5.67
N ALA A 111 -20.72 -11.70 -6.18
CA ALA A 111 -21.53 -12.59 -5.35
C ALA A 111 -20.68 -13.71 -4.74
N ALA A 112 -19.80 -14.33 -5.54
CA ALA A 112 -18.86 -15.34 -5.06
C ALA A 112 -17.86 -14.75 -4.05
N CYS A 113 -17.39 -13.52 -4.25
CA CYS A 113 -16.52 -12.84 -3.29
C CYS A 113 -17.22 -12.56 -1.95
N GLU A 114 -18.48 -12.12 -1.95
CA GLU A 114 -19.24 -11.90 -0.71
C GLU A 114 -19.43 -13.21 0.07
N VAL A 115 -19.78 -14.31 -0.60
CA VAL A 115 -19.87 -15.65 0.02
C VAL A 115 -18.52 -16.08 0.59
N CYS A 116 -17.43 -15.86 -0.15
CA CYS A 116 -16.07 -16.18 0.30
C CYS A 116 -15.72 -15.44 1.60
N VAL A 117 -15.97 -14.13 1.67
CA VAL A 117 -15.70 -13.31 2.86
C VAL A 117 -16.59 -13.70 4.03
N ALA A 118 -17.87 -13.99 3.79
CA ALA A 118 -18.80 -14.47 4.82
C ALA A 118 -18.38 -15.84 5.39
N THR A 119 -17.83 -16.72 4.55
CA THR A 119 -17.45 -18.09 4.95
C THR A 119 -16.08 -18.14 5.61
N LEU A 120 -15.08 -17.47 5.03
CA LEU A 120 -13.68 -17.59 5.46
C LEU A 120 -13.25 -16.46 6.41
N GLY A 121 -14.08 -15.43 6.57
CA GLY A 121 -13.80 -14.22 7.35
C GLY A 121 -12.87 -13.25 6.61
N ARG A 122 -12.77 -12.01 7.07
CA ARG A 122 -11.83 -11.00 6.53
C ARG A 122 -10.43 -11.12 7.14
N ARG A 123 -9.45 -10.47 6.51
CA ARG A 123 -8.07 -10.27 6.98
C ARG A 123 -7.73 -8.79 7.21
N THR A 124 -8.67 -7.91 6.93
CA THR A 124 -8.60 -6.47 7.18
C THR A 124 -9.42 -6.12 8.41
N ASP A 125 -8.98 -5.12 9.18
CA ASP A 125 -9.69 -4.68 10.39
C ASP A 125 -11.00 -3.96 10.07
N GLU A 126 -11.10 -3.40 8.86
CA GLU A 126 -12.30 -2.69 8.43
C GLU A 126 -13.47 -3.65 8.18
N ALA A 127 -14.63 -3.36 8.78
CA ALA A 127 -15.87 -4.14 8.69
C ALA A 127 -16.73 -3.82 7.45
N ILE A 128 -16.10 -3.44 6.34
CA ILE A 128 -16.74 -3.11 5.07
C ILE A 128 -17.02 -4.35 4.20
N GLY A 129 -18.18 -4.43 3.54
CA GLY A 129 -18.49 -5.49 2.56
C GLY A 129 -17.64 -5.40 1.28
N VAL A 130 -17.64 -6.43 0.42
CA VAL A 130 -16.82 -6.42 -0.81
C VAL A 130 -17.29 -5.34 -1.77
N ALA A 131 -18.60 -5.19 -1.97
CA ALA A 131 -19.17 -4.17 -2.85
C ALA A 131 -18.80 -2.73 -2.43
N PRO A 132 -19.07 -2.29 -1.19
CA PRO A 132 -18.69 -0.95 -0.75
C PRO A 132 -17.18 -0.73 -0.73
N LEU A 133 -16.38 -1.78 -0.45
CA LEU A 133 -14.91 -1.71 -0.54
C LEU A 133 -14.48 -1.34 -1.96
N ARG A 134 -14.93 -2.10 -2.97
CA ARG A 134 -14.60 -1.81 -4.37
C ARG A 134 -15.09 -0.41 -4.78
N ALA A 135 -16.29 0.00 -4.35
CA ALA A 135 -16.79 1.33 -4.65
C ALA A 135 -15.93 2.46 -4.05
N ARG A 136 -15.45 2.30 -2.80
CA ARG A 136 -14.52 3.26 -2.19
C ARG A 136 -13.18 3.26 -2.91
N SER A 137 -12.58 2.10 -3.13
CA SER A 137 -11.27 2.01 -3.76
C SER A 137 -11.28 2.52 -5.20
N ALA A 138 -12.39 2.36 -5.94
CA ALA A 138 -12.56 3.01 -7.24
C ALA A 138 -12.48 4.55 -7.14
N ARG A 139 -13.06 5.15 -6.10
CA ARG A 139 -12.96 6.61 -5.86
C ARG A 139 -11.54 7.01 -5.47
N GLU A 140 -10.89 6.23 -4.62
CA GLU A 140 -9.50 6.46 -4.19
C GLU A 140 -8.55 6.42 -5.40
N PHE A 141 -8.65 5.39 -6.25
CA PHE A 141 -7.85 5.29 -7.47
C PHE A 141 -8.15 6.40 -8.49
N ALA A 142 -9.40 6.84 -8.61
CA ALA A 142 -9.77 7.94 -9.51
C ALA A 142 -9.24 9.30 -9.03
N ALA A 143 -9.11 9.49 -7.72
CA ALA A 143 -8.61 10.74 -7.13
C ALA A 143 -7.06 10.79 -7.05
N ALA A 144 -6.39 9.64 -7.11
CA ALA A 144 -4.93 9.56 -7.09
C ALA A 144 -4.31 10.23 -8.32
N ALA A 145 -3.22 10.98 -8.11
CA ALA A 145 -2.44 11.59 -9.19
C ALA A 145 -1.69 10.52 -10.01
N ARG A 146 -1.28 9.43 -9.35
CA ARG A 146 -0.66 8.26 -9.97
C ARG A 146 -1.06 7.00 -9.21
N VAL A 147 -1.20 5.91 -9.96
CA VAL A 147 -1.34 4.57 -9.39
C VAL A 147 -0.20 3.71 -9.94
N VAL A 148 0.67 3.28 -9.05
CA VAL A 148 1.90 2.53 -9.36
C VAL A 148 1.71 1.08 -8.99
N VAL A 149 2.05 0.17 -9.91
CA VAL A 149 1.99 -1.28 -9.70
C VAL A 149 3.38 -1.89 -9.97
N PRO A 150 3.78 -2.94 -9.24
CA PRO A 150 5.13 -3.50 -9.36
C PRO A 150 5.33 -4.36 -10.61
N SER A 151 4.24 -4.80 -11.25
CA SER A 151 4.31 -5.69 -12.39
C SER A 151 3.08 -5.59 -13.27
N GLN A 152 3.22 -6.06 -14.50
CA GLN A 152 2.09 -6.19 -15.42
C GLN A 152 1.00 -7.12 -14.87
N ASP A 153 1.36 -8.11 -14.04
CA ASP A 153 0.37 -9.02 -13.46
C ASP A 153 -0.53 -8.30 -12.46
N VAL A 154 0.08 -7.53 -11.54
CA VAL A 154 -0.70 -6.70 -10.61
C VAL A 154 -1.55 -5.69 -11.39
N GLY A 155 -0.99 -5.09 -12.45
CA GLY A 155 -1.73 -4.17 -13.30
C GLY A 155 -3.00 -4.77 -13.90
N ARG A 156 -2.89 -5.94 -14.55
CA ARG A 156 -4.05 -6.66 -15.12
C ARG A 156 -5.12 -7.01 -14.08
N ARG A 157 -4.71 -7.34 -12.86
CA ARG A 157 -5.65 -7.62 -11.76
C ARG A 157 -6.38 -6.36 -11.33
N ILE A 158 -5.67 -5.26 -11.14
CA ILE A 158 -6.29 -3.97 -10.80
C ILE A 158 -7.27 -3.53 -11.91
N GLU A 159 -6.88 -3.61 -13.18
CA GLU A 159 -7.74 -3.28 -14.32
C GLU A 159 -9.02 -4.12 -14.39
N ARG A 160 -8.96 -5.41 -13.99
CA ARG A 160 -10.14 -6.28 -13.95
C ARG A 160 -11.23 -5.76 -13.00
N HIS A 161 -10.85 -5.18 -11.87
CA HIS A 161 -11.81 -4.62 -10.89
C HIS A 161 -12.05 -3.12 -11.10
N PHE A 162 -11.11 -2.41 -11.70
CA PHE A 162 -11.10 -0.96 -11.87
C PHE A 162 -10.63 -0.56 -13.28
N PRO A 163 -11.46 -0.78 -14.32
CA PRO A 163 -11.03 -0.69 -15.73
C PRO A 163 -10.68 0.73 -16.20
N HIS A 164 -11.00 1.75 -15.40
CA HIS A 164 -10.74 3.15 -15.74
C HIS A 164 -9.49 3.74 -15.05
N VAL A 165 -8.80 2.93 -14.25
CA VAL A 165 -7.59 3.38 -13.54
C VAL A 165 -6.43 3.43 -14.51
N ARG A 166 -5.72 4.55 -14.53
CA ARG A 166 -4.47 4.69 -15.29
C ARG A 166 -3.31 4.23 -14.42
N LEU A 167 -2.66 3.16 -14.84
CA LEU A 167 -1.58 2.50 -14.09
C LEU A 167 -0.21 2.82 -14.68
N SER A 168 0.78 2.94 -13.80
CA SER A 168 2.20 2.95 -14.13
C SER A 168 2.83 1.66 -13.61
N VAL A 169 3.43 0.85 -14.49
CA VAL A 169 4.18 -0.33 -14.08
C VAL A 169 5.61 0.09 -13.78
N GLU A 170 6.00 0.05 -12.50
CA GLU A 170 7.33 0.41 -12.03
C GLU A 170 7.85 -0.77 -11.17
N PRO A 171 8.66 -1.67 -11.75
CA PRO A 171 9.24 -2.80 -11.03
C PRO A 171 10.12 -2.34 -9.87
N TRP A 172 10.00 -3.02 -8.73
CA TRP A 172 10.86 -2.77 -7.56
C TRP A 172 12.28 -3.28 -7.75
N GLU A 173 12.40 -4.38 -8.51
CA GLU A 173 13.64 -5.07 -8.79
C GLU A 173 13.80 -5.15 -10.30
N GLU A 174 15.07 -5.12 -10.75
CA GLU A 174 15.41 -5.46 -12.13
C GLU A 174 15.30 -6.98 -12.28
N ASP A 175 14.06 -7.44 -12.49
CA ASP A 175 13.78 -8.85 -12.76
C ASP A 175 14.31 -9.23 -14.14
N HIS A 176 15.09 -10.31 -14.17
CA HIS A 176 15.68 -10.86 -15.38
C HIS A 176 15.29 -12.34 -15.55
N PRO A 177 13.99 -12.65 -15.75
CA PRO A 177 13.51 -14.03 -15.87
C PRO A 177 14.06 -14.76 -17.10
N GLU A 178 14.63 -14.03 -18.05
CA GLU A 178 15.34 -14.58 -19.21
C GLU A 178 16.74 -15.11 -18.88
N LEU A 179 17.33 -14.72 -17.73
CA LEU A 179 18.66 -15.17 -17.34
C LEU A 179 18.58 -16.51 -16.61
N ASP A 180 19.46 -17.44 -16.99
CA ASP A 180 19.77 -18.59 -16.13
C ASP A 180 20.59 -18.15 -14.91
N LEU A 181 20.70 -19.03 -13.91
CA LEU A 181 21.40 -18.73 -12.66
C LEU A 181 22.88 -18.34 -12.89
N ALA A 182 23.53 -18.92 -13.89
CA ALA A 182 24.93 -18.63 -14.18
C ALA A 182 25.09 -17.24 -14.83
N ALA A 183 24.18 -16.86 -15.72
CA ALA A 183 24.13 -15.55 -16.35
C ALA A 183 23.76 -14.47 -15.35
N TYR A 184 22.80 -14.74 -14.47
CA TYR A 184 22.45 -13.87 -13.35
C TYR A 184 23.65 -13.66 -12.42
N ALA A 185 24.33 -14.74 -11.99
CA ALA A 185 25.50 -14.64 -11.12
C ALA A 185 26.66 -13.87 -11.75
N ARG A 186 26.89 -14.00 -13.07
CA ARG A 186 27.90 -13.19 -13.77
C ARG A 186 27.56 -11.70 -13.81
N ARG A 187 26.27 -11.36 -13.88
CA ARG A 187 25.79 -9.99 -14.03
C ARG A 187 25.61 -9.26 -12.69
N PHE A 188 25.13 -9.98 -11.67
CA PHE A 188 24.71 -9.41 -10.39
C PHE A 188 25.39 -10.04 -9.17
N GLY A 189 26.06 -11.19 -9.33
CA GLY A 189 26.70 -11.87 -8.21
C GLY A 189 27.92 -11.11 -7.70
N ALA A 190 27.96 -10.87 -6.39
CA ALA A 190 29.21 -10.60 -5.69
C ALA A 190 29.96 -11.92 -5.47
N ALA A 191 31.30 -11.89 -5.40
CA ALA A 191 32.08 -13.07 -5.05
C ALA A 191 31.68 -13.57 -3.65
N VAL A 192 31.06 -14.74 -3.58
CA VAL A 192 30.75 -15.41 -2.30
C VAL A 192 32.02 -16.11 -1.84
N GLU A 193 32.83 -15.42 -1.02
CA GLU A 193 34.10 -15.98 -0.54
C GLU A 193 33.93 -17.05 0.55
N ARG A 194 32.88 -16.95 1.38
CA ARG A 194 32.61 -17.91 2.46
C ARG A 194 31.12 -18.05 2.69
N VAL A 195 30.68 -19.28 2.96
CA VAL A 195 29.34 -19.59 3.45
C VAL A 195 29.50 -20.18 4.84
N GLY A 196 28.93 -19.52 5.85
CA GLY A 196 28.81 -20.06 7.21
C GLY A 196 27.44 -20.68 7.42
N ALA A 197 27.39 -21.87 8.01
CA ALA A 197 26.15 -22.48 8.50
C ALA A 197 26.00 -22.20 10.00
N VAL A 198 24.77 -21.95 10.45
CA VAL A 198 24.38 -21.82 11.87
C VAL A 198 23.52 -23.02 12.24
#